data_AF-A0A944MMF9-F1
#
_entry.id   AF-A0A944MMF9-F1
#
_cell.length_a   1.000
_cell.length_b   1.000
_cell.length_c   1.000
_cell.angle_alpha   90.00
_cell.angle_beta   90.00
_cell.angle_gamma   90.00
#
_symmetry.space_group_name_H-M   'P 1'
#
loop_
_entity.id
_entity.type
_entity.pdbx_description
1 polymer ?
#
loop_
_entity_poly.entity_id
_entity_poly.type
_entity_poly.pdbx_seq_one_letter_code
_entity_poly.pdbx_strand_id
1 'polypeptide(L)' 'MKFEFTKANYFLLSIAILTTIAGYIVMTTGDKTLSTILLIVAYAILFPIAIIFKTKK' A
#
# COMPACT_ATOMS: atom_id res chain seq x y z
N MET A 1 -20.25 -10.55 3.99
CA MET A 1 -18.81 -10.80 4.21
C MET A 1 -18.35 -10.00 5.42
N LYS A 2 -17.85 -10.63 6.49
CA LYS A 2 -17.12 -9.90 7.54
C LYS A 2 -15.65 -9.78 7.11
N PHE A 3 -15.13 -8.57 7.04
CA PHE A 3 -13.69 -8.34 6.88
C PHE A 3 -13.04 -8.57 8.25
N GLU A 4 -12.43 -9.74 8.44
CA GLU A 4 -11.60 -10.00 9.63
C GLU A 4 -10.16 -9.58 9.31
N PHE A 5 -9.80 -8.36 9.73
CA PHE A 5 -8.42 -7.87 9.63
C PHE A 5 -7.57 -8.53 10.72
N THR A 6 -6.55 -9.25 10.31
CA THR A 6 -5.56 -9.83 11.23
C THR A 6 -4.35 -8.92 11.39
N LYS A 7 -3.44 -9.25 12.31
CA LYS A 7 -2.17 -8.51 12.48
C LYS A 7 -1.37 -8.40 11.16
N ALA A 8 -1.43 -9.43 10.32
CA ALA A 8 -0.77 -9.42 9.01
C ALA A 8 -1.38 -8.38 8.07
N ASN A 9 -2.72 -8.23 8.06
CA ASN A 9 -3.39 -7.19 7.27
C ASN A 9 -2.99 -5.78 7.72
N TYR A 10 -2.95 -5.55 9.04
CA TYR A 10 -2.50 -4.26 9.57
C TYR A 10 -1.05 -3.96 9.21
N PHE A 11 -0.17 -4.97 9.25
CA PHE A 11 1.21 -4.80 8.82
C PHE A 11 1.32 -4.44 7.33
N LEU A 12 0.58 -5.15 6.46
CA LEU A 12 0.51 -4.84 5.03
C LEU A 12 -0.08 -3.45 4.74
N LEU A 13 -1.10 -3.04 5.50
CA LEU A 13 -1.69 -1.69 5.42
C LEU A 13 -0.65 -0.62 5.79
N SER A 14 0.12 -0.84 6.86
CA SER A 14 1.18 0.08 7.25
C SER A 14 2.23 0.22 6.14
N ILE A 15 2.63 -0.88 5.50
CA ILE A 15 3.54 -0.83 4.35
C ILE A 15 2.93 -0.02 3.20
N ALA A 16 1.66 -0.27 2.84
CA ALA A 16 0.97 0.46 1.78
C ALA A 16 0.93 1.99 2.04
N ILE A 17 0.68 2.38 3.28
CA ILE A 17 0.69 3.79 3.71
C ILE A 17 2.09 4.38 3.57
N LEU A 18 3.12 3.70 4.06
CA LEU A 18 4.50 4.16 3.95
C LEU A 18 4.95 4.30 2.48
N THR A 19 4.59 3.34 1.62
CA THR A 19 4.87 3.42 0.17
C THR A 19 4.16 4.62 -0.47
N THR A 20 2.92 4.91 -0.06
CA THR A 20 2.17 6.08 -0.55
C THR A 20 2.86 7.37 -0.15
N ILE A 21 3.29 7.49 1.11
CA ILE A 21 4.03 8.65 1.61
C ILE A 21 5.33 8.83 0.83
N ALA A 22 6.09 7.75 0.62
CA ALA A 22 7.31 7.78 -0.18
C ALA A 22 7.05 8.24 -1.62
N GLY A 23 5.97 7.75 -2.25
CA GLY A 23 5.57 8.17 -3.59
C GLY A 23 5.30 9.67 -3.70
N TYR A 24 4.63 10.25 -2.70
CA TYR A 24 4.41 11.70 -2.65
C TYR A 24 5.69 12.48 -2.35
N ILE A 25 6.58 11.99 -1.49
CA ILE A 25 7.89 12.61 -1.25
C ILE A 25 8.71 12.63 -2.54
N VAL A 26 8.78 11.53 -3.27
CA VAL A 26 9.46 11.47 -4.58
C VAL A 26 8.81 12.44 -5.59
N MET A 27 7.49 12.63 -5.52
CA MET A 27 6.82 13.63 -6.36
C MET A 27 7.38 15.05 -6.13
N THR A 28 7.75 15.38 -4.88
CA THR A 28 8.31 16.71 -4.55
C THR A 28 9.72 16.92 -5.10
N THR A 29 10.47 15.86 -5.42
CA THR A 29 11.80 16.00 -6.03
C THR A 29 11.74 16.27 -7.53
N GLY A 30 10.54 16.20 -8.14
CA GLY A 30 10.32 16.41 -9.56
C GLY A 30 10.28 15.12 -10.39
N ASP A 31 10.57 13.95 -9.81
CA ASP A 31 10.50 12.67 -10.51
C ASP A 31 9.07 12.11 -10.53
N LYS A 32 8.33 12.52 -11.56
CA LYS A 32 6.95 12.07 -11.78
C LYS A 32 6.87 10.58 -12.16
N THR A 33 7.89 10.03 -12.81
CA THR A 33 7.87 8.64 -13.29
C THR A 33 7.98 7.69 -12.10
N LEU A 34 8.98 7.88 -11.23
CA LEU A 34 9.13 7.08 -10.02
C LEU A 34 7.96 7.28 -9.05
N SER A 35 7.48 8.52 -8.89
CA SER A 35 6.30 8.79 -8.07
C SER A 35 5.06 8.04 -8.57
N THR A 36 4.80 8.08 -9.89
CA THR A 36 3.66 7.37 -10.50
C THR A 36 3.77 5.86 -10.29
N ILE A 37 4.96 5.29 -10.48
CA ILE A 37 5.19 3.85 -10.26
C ILE A 37 4.93 3.48 -8.79
N LEU A 38 5.46 4.25 -7.84
CA LEU A 38 5.27 4.00 -6.39
C LEU A 38 3.80 4.08 -5.99
N LEU A 39 3.07 5.08 -6.51
CA LEU A 39 1.65 5.25 -6.23
C LEU A 39 0.82 4.13 -6.88
N ILE A 40 1.14 3.70 -8.11
CA ILE A 40 0.47 2.53 -8.73
C ILE A 40 0.70 1.27 -7.89
N VAL A 41 1.92 1.01 -7.43
CA VAL A 41 2.22 -0.14 -6.57
C VAL A 41 1.43 -0.05 -5.27
N ALA A 42 1.35 1.13 -4.65
CA ALA A 42 0.54 1.31 -3.45
C ALA A 42 -0.95 1.03 -3.70
N TYR A 43 -1.57 1.71 -4.67
CA TYR A 43 -3.01 1.69 -4.90
C TYR A 43 -3.52 0.43 -5.60
N ALA A 44 -2.80 -0.08 -6.59
CA ALA A 44 -3.25 -1.22 -7.39
C ALA A 44 -2.84 -2.57 -6.80
N ILE A 45 -1.83 -2.60 -5.93
CA ILE A 45 -1.25 -3.86 -5.43
C ILE A 45 -1.32 -3.91 -3.90
N LEU A 46 -0.63 -3.01 -3.20
CA LEU A 46 -0.46 -3.12 -1.75
C LEU A 46 -1.78 -2.94 -0.98
N PHE A 47 -2.60 -1.93 -1.30
CA PHE A 47 -3.89 -1.74 -0.64
C PHE A 47 -4.87 -2.90 -0.90
N PRO A 48 -5.09 -3.36 -2.15
CA PRO A 48 -5.93 -4.53 -2.41
C PRO A 48 -5.44 -5.78 -1.70
N ILE A 49 -4.13 -6.06 -1.72
CA ILE A 49 -3.55 -7.20 -1.02
C ILE A 49 -3.79 -7.05 0.48
N ALA A 50 -3.50 -5.90 1.08
CA ALA A 50 -3.67 -5.70 2.53
C ALA A 50 -5.12 -5.89 3.00
N ILE A 51 -6.11 -5.57 2.16
CA ILE A 51 -7.54 -5.73 2.44
C ILE A 51 -8.02 -7.17 2.19
N ILE A 52 -7.62 -7.78 1.07
CA ILE A 52 -8.11 -9.09 0.64
C ILE A 52 -7.36 -10.24 1.33
N PHE A 53 -6.11 -10.03 1.76
CA PHE A 53 -5.27 -11.05 2.34
C PHE A 53 -5.95 -11.65 3.58
N LYS A 54 -6.51 -12.85 3.42
CA LYS A 54 -7.03 -13.63 4.53
C LYS A 54 -5.92 -14.55 4.99
N THR A 55 -5.18 -14.14 6.01
CA THR A 55 -4.40 -15.12 6.75
C THR A 55 -5.39 -16.08 7.42
N LYS A 56 -5.22 -17.39 7.22
CA LYS A 56 -5.95 -18.35 8.06
C LYS A 56 -5.51 -18.09 9.50
N LYS A 57 -6.49 -17.88 10.37
CA LYS A 57 -6.31 -17.58 11.80
C LYS A 57 -5.55 -18.72 12.48
#